data_AF-A0A2A4Z3K2-F1
#
_entry.id   AF-A0A2A4Z3K2-F1
#
_cell.length_a   1.000
_cell.length_b   1.000
_cell.length_c   1.000
_cell.angle_alpha   90.00
_cell.angle_beta   90.00
_cell.angle_gamma   90.00
#
_symmetry.space_group_name_H-M   'P 1'
#
loop_
_entity.id
_entity.type
_entity.pdbx_description
1 polymer ?
#
loop_
_entity_poly.entity_id
_entity_poly.type
_entity_poly.pdbx_seq_one_letter_code
_entity_poly.pdbx_strand_id
1 'polypeptide(L)'
;MFASKMFGVCLTYTKDRALAQDILHDGFFKVFKKFDKYNDAWSLNAWIRRIIVNTAIDHFRKTNRMTNVDFQESAYLAGSFDDTSEISKSNDLSDIINMLPKGAKTIFNLYTVEGYKHKEIADMLNISVGTSKSQLSKAKSVLRDLVNKYYIR
;
A
#
# COMPACT_ATOMS: atom_id res chain seq x y z
N MET A 1 -14.68 -3.75 16.04
CA MET A 1 -14.51 -4.74 14.94
C MET A 1 -13.82 -4.16 13.69
N PHE A 2 -14.18 -2.94 13.23
CA PHE A 2 -13.56 -2.35 12.03
C PHE A 2 -12.18 -1.73 12.27
N ALA A 3 -11.95 -1.09 13.42
CA ALA A 3 -10.73 -0.34 13.69
C ALA A 3 -9.43 -1.16 13.56
N SER A 4 -9.34 -2.37 14.13
CA SER A 4 -8.12 -3.18 14.02
C SER A 4 -7.84 -3.62 12.58
N LYS A 5 -8.89 -3.98 11.82
CA LYS A 5 -8.75 -4.34 10.39
C LYS A 5 -8.28 -3.14 9.57
N MET A 6 -8.88 -1.98 9.79
CA MET A 6 -8.50 -0.74 9.08
C MET A 6 -7.10 -0.26 9.48
N PHE A 7 -6.69 -0.48 10.73
CA PHE A 7 -5.32 -0.21 11.15
C PHE A 7 -4.31 -1.09 10.40
N GLY A 8 -4.65 -2.38 10.21
CA GLY A 8 -3.87 -3.28 9.35
C GLY A 8 -3.74 -2.73 7.93
N VAL A 9 -4.83 -2.19 7.36
CA VAL A 9 -4.79 -1.51 6.06
C VAL A 9 -3.84 -0.31 6.09
N CYS A 10 -3.91 0.57 7.10
CA CYS A 10 -3.01 1.72 7.23
C CYS A 10 -1.52 1.30 7.27
N LEU A 11 -1.20 0.22 7.98
CA LEU A 11 0.18 -0.32 8.07
C LEU A 11 0.71 -0.87 6.74
N THR A 12 -0.16 -1.12 5.76
CA THR A 12 0.29 -1.45 4.40
C THR A 12 0.89 -0.25 3.67
N TYR A 13 0.52 0.99 4.06
CA TYR A 13 0.96 2.24 3.42
C TYR A 13 2.08 2.96 4.18
N THR A 14 2.27 2.69 5.47
CA THR A 14 3.37 3.25 6.28
C THR A 14 3.92 2.24 7.28
N LYS A 15 5.24 2.29 7.52
CA LYS A 15 5.91 1.50 8.57
C LYS A 15 5.83 2.17 9.96
N ASP A 16 5.51 3.47 10.00
CA ASP A 16 5.34 4.21 11.24
C ASP A 16 3.96 3.93 11.84
N ARG A 17 3.95 3.29 13.01
CA ARG A 17 2.74 2.94 13.77
C ARG A 17 1.94 4.17 14.19
N ALA A 18 2.61 5.25 14.61
CA ALA A 18 1.95 6.48 15.03
C ALA A 18 1.25 7.13 13.83
N LEU A 19 1.96 7.25 12.69
CA LEU A 19 1.37 7.75 11.46
C LEU A 19 0.21 6.86 10.97
N ALA A 20 0.33 5.53 11.09
CA ALA A 20 -0.77 4.63 10.74
C ALA A 20 -2.02 4.87 11.62
N GLN A 21 -1.81 5.23 12.89
CA GLN A 21 -2.88 5.55 13.83
C GLN A 21 -3.53 6.90 13.51
N ASP A 22 -2.75 7.90 13.11
CA ASP A 22 -3.26 9.19 12.64
C ASP A 22 -4.11 9.03 11.38
N ILE A 23 -3.62 8.26 10.39
CA ILE A 23 -4.39 7.93 9.17
C ILE A 23 -5.70 7.23 9.53
N LEU A 24 -5.67 6.32 10.49
CA LEU A 24 -6.86 5.61 10.95
C LEU A 24 -7.88 6.57 11.57
N HIS A 25 -7.42 7.46 12.45
CA HIS A 25 -8.26 8.46 13.11
C HIS A 25 -8.91 9.40 12.09
N ASP A 26 -8.11 9.99 11.20
CA ASP A 26 -8.60 10.85 10.11
C ASP A 26 -9.59 10.12 9.20
N GLY A 27 -9.30 8.86 8.91
CA GLY A 27 -10.11 8.00 8.08
C GLY A 27 -11.49 7.75 8.70
N PHE A 28 -11.55 7.38 9.99
CA PHE A 28 -12.81 7.22 10.70
C PHE A 28 -13.56 8.54 10.88
N PHE A 29 -12.87 9.65 11.12
CA PHE A 29 -13.51 10.96 11.13
C PHE A 29 -14.22 11.25 9.80
N LYS A 30 -13.57 10.95 8.66
CA LYS A 30 -14.20 11.06 7.33
C LYS A 30 -15.35 10.07 7.13
N VAL A 31 -15.26 8.85 7.67
CA VAL A 31 -16.36 7.86 7.65
C VAL A 31 -17.60 8.44 8.33
N PHE A 32 -17.47 8.93 9.56
CA PHE A 32 -18.60 9.51 10.29
C PHE A 32 -19.17 10.74 9.59
N LYS A 33 -18.30 11.61 9.06
CA LYS A 33 -18.72 12.82 8.33
C LYS A 33 -19.47 12.51 7.02
N LYS A 34 -19.23 11.35 6.42
CA LYS A 34 -19.83 10.93 5.14
C LYS A 34 -20.86 9.81 5.31
N PHE A 35 -21.26 9.49 6.53
CA PHE A 35 -22.13 8.36 6.82
C PHE A 35 -23.52 8.53 6.20
N ASP A 36 -23.95 9.77 6.01
CA ASP A 36 -25.14 10.16 5.22
C ASP A 36 -25.11 9.66 3.77
N LYS A 37 -23.92 9.41 3.22
CA LYS A 37 -23.72 8.92 1.84
C LYS A 37 -23.56 7.41 1.76
N TYR A 38 -23.64 6.70 2.88
CA TYR A 38 -23.62 5.25 2.89
C TYR A 38 -24.94 4.71 2.37
N ASN A 39 -24.85 3.71 1.49
CA ASN A 39 -26.00 2.95 0.99
C ASN A 39 -25.90 1.53 1.55
N ASP A 40 -26.97 1.05 2.15
CA ASP A 40 -27.08 -0.26 2.79
C ASP A 40 -26.98 -1.45 1.81
N ALA A 41 -27.18 -1.21 0.51
CA ALA A 41 -26.88 -2.17 -0.54
C ALA A 41 -25.37 -2.43 -0.72
N TRP A 42 -24.50 -1.59 -0.14
CA TRP A 42 -23.05 -1.78 -0.17
C TRP A 42 -22.56 -2.52 1.06
N SER A 43 -21.46 -3.25 0.94
CA SER A 43 -20.76 -3.76 2.12
C SER A 43 -20.21 -2.59 2.94
N LEU A 44 -20.71 -2.39 4.17
CA LEU A 44 -20.19 -1.39 5.10
C LEU A 44 -18.67 -1.48 5.27
N ASN A 45 -18.14 -2.70 5.35
CA ASN A 45 -16.71 -2.93 5.47
C ASN A 45 -15.94 -2.43 4.23
N ALA A 46 -16.44 -2.70 3.02
CA ALA A 46 -15.81 -2.24 1.78
C ALA A 46 -15.89 -0.72 1.63
N TRP A 47 -17.02 -0.12 2.02
CA TRP A 47 -17.22 1.32 1.98
C TRP A 47 -16.28 2.05 2.95
N ILE A 48 -16.19 1.59 4.21
CA ILE A 48 -15.21 2.09 5.19
C ILE A 48 -13.80 1.93 4.65
N ARG A 49 -13.44 0.73 4.17
CA ARG A 49 -12.10 0.45 3.64
C ARG A 49 -11.71 1.41 2.52
N ARG A 50 -12.62 1.72 1.61
CA ARG A 50 -12.36 2.70 0.54
C ARG A 50 -12.03 4.09 1.08
N ILE A 51 -12.72 4.55 2.13
CA ILE A 51 -12.43 5.83 2.78
C ILE A 51 -11.06 5.80 3.47
N ILE A 52 -10.73 4.70 4.16
CA ILE A 52 -9.43 4.50 4.80
C ILE A 52 -8.29 4.52 3.77
N VAL A 53 -8.41 3.73 2.70
CA VAL A 53 -7.39 3.64 1.64
C VAL A 53 -7.16 5.01 0.99
N ASN A 54 -8.24 5.72 0.64
CA ASN A 54 -8.11 7.07 0.09
C ASN A 54 -7.42 8.02 1.07
N THR A 55 -7.71 7.90 2.36
CA THR A 55 -7.06 8.72 3.40
C THR A 55 -5.58 8.39 3.57
N ALA A 56 -5.22 7.11 3.50
CA ALA A 56 -3.83 6.67 3.52
C ALA A 56 -3.07 7.19 2.30
N ILE A 57 -3.69 7.20 1.13
CA ILE A 57 -3.10 7.75 -0.11
C ILE A 57 -2.94 9.26 -0.01
N ASP A 58 -3.94 9.98 0.51
CA ASP A 58 -3.85 11.44 0.73
C ASP A 58 -2.64 11.77 1.62
N HIS A 59 -2.47 11.02 2.71
CA HIS A 59 -1.32 11.13 3.60
C HIS A 59 -0.02 10.78 2.91
N PHE A 60 0.03 9.66 2.19
CA PHE A 60 1.19 9.24 1.41
C PHE A 60 1.63 10.33 0.42
N ARG A 61 0.69 10.98 -0.28
CA ARG A 61 0.98 12.07 -1.21
C ARG A 61 1.56 13.30 -0.51
N LYS A 62 1.05 13.66 0.66
CA LYS A 62 1.51 14.82 1.44
C LYS A 62 2.89 14.60 2.04
N THR A 63 3.09 13.44 2.68
CA THR A 63 4.32 13.14 3.41
C THR A 63 5.48 12.83 2.48
N ASN A 64 5.21 12.16 1.35
CA ASN A 64 6.28 11.57 0.56
C ASN A 64 6.75 12.44 -0.61
N ARG A 65 6.15 13.61 -0.89
CA ARG A 65 6.45 14.52 -2.04
C ARG A 65 6.86 13.77 -3.33
N MET A 66 6.37 12.55 -3.53
CA MET A 66 6.91 11.65 -4.54
C MET A 66 6.49 12.19 -5.89
N THR A 67 7.44 12.77 -6.59
CA THR A 67 7.31 13.17 -7.98
C THR A 67 7.28 11.91 -8.85
N ASN A 68 6.89 12.04 -10.12
CA ASN A 68 7.03 10.92 -11.08
C ASN A 68 8.45 10.34 -11.10
N VAL A 69 9.46 11.17 -10.76
CA VAL A 69 10.87 10.79 -10.66
C VAL A 69 11.11 9.80 -9.53
N ASP A 70 10.50 9.99 -8.35
CA ASP A 70 10.70 9.09 -7.20
C ASP A 70 10.13 7.69 -7.44
N PHE A 71 9.03 7.56 -8.20
CA PHE A 71 8.56 6.25 -8.64
C PHE A 71 9.60 5.63 -9.60
N GLN A 72 10.07 6.36 -10.60
CA GLN A 72 11.09 5.86 -11.52
C GLN A 72 12.41 5.47 -10.82
N GLU A 73 12.87 6.25 -9.84
CA GLU A 73 14.12 6.03 -9.10
C GLU A 73 14.00 4.88 -8.08
N SER A 74 12.84 4.75 -7.42
CA SER A 74 12.56 3.61 -6.53
C SER A 74 12.57 2.25 -7.26
N ALA A 75 12.45 2.23 -8.59
CA ALA A 75 12.60 1.02 -9.40
C ALA A 75 14.04 0.47 -9.42
N TYR A 76 15.04 1.27 -9.04
CA TYR A 76 16.46 0.92 -9.06
C TYR A 76 17.03 0.47 -7.71
N LEU A 77 16.40 0.84 -6.59
CA LEU A 77 16.93 0.60 -5.22
C LEU A 77 16.66 -0.81 -4.65
N ALA A 78 16.49 -1.83 -5.48
CA ALA A 78 16.22 -3.20 -5.02
C ALA A 78 17.48 -3.94 -4.47
N GLY A 79 18.58 -3.24 -4.23
CA GLY A 79 19.92 -3.84 -4.12
C GLY A 79 20.63 -3.79 -2.76
N SER A 80 20.03 -3.30 -1.68
CA SER A 80 20.74 -3.15 -0.40
C SER A 80 19.85 -3.47 0.80
N PHE A 81 19.50 -4.75 0.96
CA PHE A 81 18.93 -5.26 2.21
C PHE A 81 19.93 -6.26 2.80
N ASP A 82 20.90 -5.73 3.55
CA ASP A 82 21.91 -6.52 4.29
C ASP A 82 21.45 -6.84 5.72
N ASP A 83 20.21 -6.51 6.09
CA ASP A 83 19.66 -6.84 7.40
C ASP A 83 18.76 -8.08 7.32
N THR A 84 19.40 -9.23 7.16
CA THR A 84 18.76 -10.56 7.02
C THR A 84 18.33 -11.18 8.35
N SER A 85 18.38 -10.44 9.46
CA SER A 85 18.21 -10.98 10.81
C SER A 85 16.74 -11.12 11.26
N GLU A 86 15.80 -10.36 10.67
CA GLU A 86 14.38 -10.37 11.10
C GLU A 86 13.46 -11.28 10.27
N ILE A 87 13.83 -11.58 9.03
CA ILE A 87 12.99 -12.34 8.07
C ILE A 87 12.81 -13.81 8.54
N SER A 88 13.73 -14.31 9.36
CA SER A 88 13.74 -15.72 9.77
C SER A 88 12.77 -16.10 10.90
N LYS A 89 12.05 -15.15 11.51
CA LYS A 89 11.16 -15.49 12.64
C LYS A 89 9.69 -15.62 12.26
N SER A 90 9.29 -15.15 11.09
CA SER A 90 7.91 -15.24 10.63
C SER A 90 7.93 -15.65 9.16
N ASN A 91 7.38 -16.84 8.85
CA ASN A 91 7.13 -17.27 7.47
C ASN A 91 5.99 -16.44 6.83
N ASP A 92 5.86 -15.15 7.17
CA ASP A 92 4.78 -14.30 6.71
C ASP A 92 5.16 -13.57 5.41
N LEU A 93 4.36 -13.78 4.38
CA LEU A 93 4.44 -13.10 3.08
C LEU A 93 4.43 -11.57 3.24
N SER A 94 3.85 -11.07 4.33
CA SER A 94 3.80 -9.66 4.70
C SER A 94 5.18 -9.03 4.85
N ASP A 95 6.17 -9.77 5.36
CA ASP A 95 7.54 -9.26 5.56
C ASP A 95 8.27 -9.09 4.22
N ILE A 96 8.07 -10.02 3.28
CA ILE A 96 8.58 -9.90 1.92
C ILE A 96 7.97 -8.67 1.22
N ILE A 97 6.66 -8.46 1.34
CA ILE A 97 6.00 -7.29 0.75
C ILE A 97 6.54 -5.99 1.36
N ASN A 98 6.98 -6.00 2.62
CA ASN A 98 7.59 -4.85 3.28
C ASN A 98 9.02 -4.51 2.80
N MET A 99 9.68 -5.40 2.05
CA MET A 99 10.97 -5.15 1.41
C MET A 99 10.84 -4.44 0.06
N LEU A 100 9.63 -4.42 -0.51
CA LEU A 100 9.39 -3.69 -1.75
C LEU A 100 9.68 -2.19 -1.57
N PRO A 101 10.29 -1.53 -2.57
CA PRO A 101 10.36 -0.08 -2.62
C PRO A 101 8.97 0.53 -2.46
N LYS A 102 8.87 1.65 -1.72
CA LYS A 102 7.58 2.25 -1.33
C LYS A 102 6.60 2.41 -2.51
N GLY A 103 7.06 2.90 -3.66
CA GLY A 103 6.23 3.08 -4.86
C GLY A 103 5.69 1.76 -5.43
N ALA A 104 6.56 0.77 -5.58
CA ALA A 104 6.22 -0.56 -6.06
C ALA A 104 5.25 -1.27 -5.09
N LYS A 105 5.49 -1.17 -3.78
CA LYS A 105 4.60 -1.70 -2.73
C LYS A 105 3.21 -1.09 -2.81
N THR A 106 3.12 0.25 -2.85
CA THR A 106 1.83 0.95 -2.90
C THR A 106 1.03 0.53 -4.13
N ILE A 107 1.66 0.50 -5.31
CA ILE A 107 0.98 0.11 -6.55
C ILE A 107 0.58 -1.37 -6.54
N PHE A 108 1.43 -2.25 -6.00
CA PHE A 108 1.10 -3.66 -5.83
C PHE A 108 -0.12 -3.86 -4.93
N ASN A 109 -0.18 -3.16 -3.78
CA ASN A 109 -1.31 -3.24 -2.87
C ASN A 109 -2.60 -2.72 -3.51
N LEU A 110 -2.54 -1.55 -4.16
CA LEU A 110 -3.71 -0.97 -4.84
C LEU A 110 -4.24 -1.88 -5.96
N TYR A 111 -3.36 -2.51 -6.72
CA TYR A 111 -3.79 -3.39 -7.81
C TYR A 111 -4.26 -4.76 -7.30
N THR A 112 -3.44 -5.45 -6.53
CA THR A 112 -3.63 -6.86 -6.18
C THR A 112 -4.54 -7.06 -4.97
N VAL A 113 -4.47 -6.16 -3.98
CA VAL A 113 -5.17 -6.30 -2.69
C VAL A 113 -6.44 -5.44 -2.63
N GLU A 114 -6.43 -4.27 -3.26
CA GLU A 114 -7.60 -3.39 -3.33
C GLU A 114 -8.42 -3.57 -4.61
N GLY A 115 -7.84 -4.15 -5.67
CA GLY A 115 -8.54 -4.43 -6.93
C GLY A 115 -8.69 -3.24 -7.87
N TYR A 116 -7.95 -2.14 -7.66
CA TYR A 116 -7.98 -0.98 -8.55
C TYR A 116 -7.32 -1.28 -9.89
N LYS A 117 -7.86 -0.71 -10.96
CA LYS A 117 -7.25 -0.75 -12.30
C LYS A 117 -6.13 0.28 -12.40
N HIS A 118 -5.18 0.04 -13.31
CA HIS A 118 -4.05 0.97 -13.52
C HIS A 118 -4.44 2.42 -13.78
N LYS A 119 -5.58 2.65 -14.46
CA LYS A 119 -6.12 4.00 -14.68
C LYS A 119 -6.52 4.67 -13.37
N GLU A 120 -7.26 3.96 -12.52
CA GLU A 120 -7.68 4.48 -11.21
C GLU A 120 -6.47 4.75 -10.31
N ILE A 121 -5.49 3.84 -10.31
CA ILE A 121 -4.23 4.02 -9.55
C ILE A 121 -3.47 5.25 -10.04
N ALA A 122 -3.37 5.43 -11.35
CA ALA A 122 -2.72 6.59 -11.97
C ALA A 122 -3.37 7.90 -11.52
N ASP A 123 -4.71 7.96 -11.51
CA ASP A 123 -5.47 9.13 -11.07
C ASP A 123 -5.30 9.38 -9.56
N MET A 124 -5.35 8.31 -8.74
CA MET A 124 -5.20 8.41 -7.27
C MET A 124 -3.81 8.92 -6.86
N LEU A 125 -2.76 8.40 -7.51
CA LEU A 125 -1.37 8.70 -7.19
C LEU A 125 -0.79 9.87 -8.01
N ASN A 126 -1.53 10.41 -8.98
CA ASN A 126 -1.07 11.45 -9.91
C ASN A 126 0.21 11.05 -10.68
N ILE A 127 0.20 9.85 -11.25
CA ILE A 127 1.29 9.27 -12.05
C ILE A 127 0.77 8.85 -13.43
N SER A 128 1.66 8.49 -14.36
CA SER A 128 1.22 7.92 -15.64
C SER A 128 0.71 6.48 -15.47
N VAL A 129 -0.23 6.06 -16.33
CA VAL A 129 -0.65 4.65 -16.41
C VAL A 129 0.54 3.73 -16.71
N GLY A 130 1.51 4.21 -17.51
CA GLY A 130 2.76 3.51 -17.79
C GLY A 130 3.58 3.27 -16.52
N THR A 131 3.70 4.29 -15.65
CA THR A 131 4.35 4.20 -14.34
C THR A 131 3.66 3.16 -13.45
N SER A 132 2.31 3.15 -13.42
CA SER A 132 1.56 2.13 -12.66
C SER A 132 1.88 0.70 -13.14
N LYS A 133 1.91 0.47 -14.46
CA LYS A 133 2.24 -0.84 -15.04
C LYS A 133 3.69 -1.27 -14.76
N SER A 134 4.66 -0.38 -14.96
CA SER A 134 6.08 -0.68 -14.78
C SER A 134 6.40 -1.00 -13.32
N GLN A 135 5.83 -0.24 -12.39
CA GLN A 135 5.98 -0.47 -10.95
C GLN A 135 5.36 -1.80 -10.51
N LEU A 136 4.18 -2.16 -11.02
CA LEU A 136 3.58 -3.47 -10.73
C LEU A 136 4.46 -4.61 -11.27
N SER A 137 4.99 -4.48 -12.48
CA SER A 137 5.91 -5.47 -13.06
C SER A 137 7.16 -5.63 -12.21
N LYS A 138 7.73 -4.52 -11.73
CA LYS A 138 8.90 -4.53 -10.85
C LYS A 138 8.59 -5.18 -9.51
N ALA A 139 7.47 -4.81 -8.88
CA ALA A 139 7.02 -5.43 -7.63
C ALA A 139 6.93 -6.96 -7.77
N LYS A 140 6.30 -7.46 -8.85
CA LYS A 140 6.19 -8.90 -9.12
C LYS A 140 7.54 -9.58 -9.33
N SER A 141 8.48 -8.93 -10.02
CA SER A 141 9.84 -9.45 -10.22
C SER A 141 10.56 -9.59 -8.88
N VAL A 142 10.60 -8.52 -8.08
CA VAL A 142 11.28 -8.52 -6.77
C VAL A 142 10.65 -9.53 -5.83
N LEU A 143 9.32 -9.60 -5.77
CA LEU A 143 8.62 -10.59 -4.95
C LEU A 143 8.96 -12.02 -5.39
N ARG A 144 9.02 -12.31 -6.70
CA ARG A 144 9.40 -13.63 -7.20
C ARG A 144 10.81 -14.00 -6.76
N ASP A 145 11.76 -13.09 -6.89
CA ASP A 145 13.16 -13.33 -6.52
C ASP A 145 13.30 -13.57 -5.01
N LEU A 146 12.61 -12.77 -4.19
CA LEU A 146 12.58 -12.94 -2.73
C LEU A 146 11.91 -14.26 -2.33
N VAL A 147 10.74 -14.60 -2.90
CA VAL A 147 10.04 -15.86 -2.59
C VAL A 147 10.91 -17.06 -2.98
N ASN A 148 11.56 -17.04 -4.13
CA ASN A 148 12.49 -18.10 -4.54
C ASN A 148 13.65 -18.24 -3.54
N LYS A 149 14.22 -17.12 -3.09
CA LYS A 149 15.35 -17.09 -2.16
C LYS A 149 15.00 -17.62 -0.76
N TYR A 150 13.80 -17.32 -0.27
CA TYR A 150 13.40 -17.59 1.12
C TYR A 150 12.48 -18.81 1.31
N TYR A 151 11.70 -19.22 0.31
CA TYR A 151 10.67 -20.27 0.45
C TYR A 151 10.86 -21.51 -0.44
N ILE A 152 11.58 -21.40 -1.55
CA ILE A 152 11.70 -22.48 -2.55
C ILE A 152 13.14 -23.05 -2.55
N ARG A 153 13.80 -23.04 -1.38
CA ARG A 153 15.09 -23.72 -1.21
C ARG A 153 14.94 -25.23 -1.30
#